data_AF-A0AA38PVN8-F1
#
_entry.id   AF-A0AA38PVN8-F1
#
_cell.length_a   1.000
_cell.length_b   1.000
_cell.length_c   1.000
_cell.angle_alpha   90.00
_cell.angle_beta   90.00
_cell.angle_gamma   90.00
#
_symmetry.space_group_name_H-M   'P 1'
#
loop_
_entity.id
_entity.type
_entity.pdbx_description
1 polymer ?
#
loop_
_entity_poly.entity_id
_entity_poly.type
_entity_poly.pdbx_seq_one_letter_code
_entity_poly.pdbx_strand_id
1 'polypeptide(L)'
;MSFDSFDELQIVAYVTVSFLTLLAYDWFISLIREINCIWYSRWSVVKVLYLYTRYAPFIVMTIAAQERTSSKCNEMVFTTIFAGATIGISDLILMLRTYSIFTKSRRVLAIICLSWTVICIVCVLASIRSTNAIPMSVITEQSSCLVSESNVELVCYSALLGGECVLTLLTFWKTLDIYRKFHFRQVVYVVYCEGLFYYFMILPITIANLAVFLLAPPGLVSILDSPLTVMHSILCCKLVLHVREVFELNSGQVEDEDEDEDELLPTFIIVQPCMSKQYYV
;
A
#
# COMPACT_ATOMS: atom_id res chain seq x y z
N MET A 1 34.08 -12.28 -11.58
CA MET A 1 33.10 -11.75 -10.60
C MET A 1 32.54 -10.38 -10.99
N SER A 2 32.96 -9.76 -12.11
CA SER A 2 32.47 -8.43 -12.55
C SER A 2 31.41 -8.45 -13.66
N PHE A 3 31.26 -9.55 -14.41
CA PHE A 3 30.26 -9.66 -15.48
C PHE A 3 28.87 -9.96 -14.92
N ASP A 4 28.75 -10.95 -14.02
CA ASP A 4 27.46 -11.32 -13.42
C ASP A 4 26.80 -10.15 -12.69
N SER A 5 27.56 -9.39 -11.87
CA SER A 5 27.01 -8.27 -11.12
C SER A 5 26.46 -7.14 -11.98
N PHE A 6 26.97 -6.96 -13.21
CA PHE A 6 26.45 -5.96 -14.14
C PHE A 6 25.10 -6.37 -14.71
N ASP A 7 24.94 -7.66 -15.06
CA ASP A 7 23.69 -8.22 -15.55
C ASP A 7 22.60 -8.19 -14.45
N GLU A 8 22.98 -8.47 -13.20
CA GLU A 8 22.08 -8.39 -12.03
C GLU A 8 21.54 -6.95 -11.83
N LEU A 9 22.40 -5.94 -11.91
CA LEU A 9 22.02 -4.52 -11.80
C LEU A 9 21.09 -4.09 -12.95
N GLN A 10 21.33 -4.56 -14.17
CA GLN A 10 20.47 -4.29 -15.30
C GLN A 10 19.08 -4.88 -15.11
N ILE A 11 18.97 -6.12 -14.61
CA ILE A 11 17.69 -6.77 -14.31
C ILE A 11 16.89 -5.91 -13.33
N VAL A 12 17.50 -5.46 -12.23
CA VAL A 12 16.83 -4.60 -11.25
C VAL A 12 16.35 -3.29 -11.89
N ALA A 13 17.17 -2.66 -12.74
CA ALA A 13 16.78 -1.45 -13.45
C ALA A 13 15.59 -1.68 -14.40
N TYR A 14 15.59 -2.77 -15.18
CA TYR A 14 14.47 -3.13 -16.06
C TYR A 14 13.19 -3.38 -15.27
N VAL A 15 13.27 -4.05 -14.11
CA VAL A 15 12.14 -4.25 -13.21
C VAL A 15 11.61 -2.91 -12.69
N THR A 16 12.49 -2.02 -12.19
CA THR A 16 12.09 -0.69 -11.73
C THR A 16 11.36 0.09 -12.84
N VAL A 17 11.89 0.13 -14.06
CA VAL A 17 11.25 0.83 -15.18
C VAL A 17 9.90 0.19 -15.54
N SER A 18 9.82 -1.14 -15.54
CA SER A 18 8.57 -1.86 -15.82
C SER A 18 7.48 -1.50 -14.81
N PHE A 19 7.80 -1.48 -13.52
CA PHE A 19 6.83 -1.09 -12.49
C PHE A 19 6.50 0.41 -12.50
N LEU A 20 7.43 1.28 -12.93
CA LEU A 20 7.11 2.69 -13.19
C LEU A 20 6.10 2.83 -14.33
N THR A 21 6.25 2.06 -15.42
CA THR A 21 5.25 2.06 -16.50
C THR A 21 3.90 1.53 -16.04
N LEU A 22 3.89 0.49 -15.19
CA LEU A 22 2.67 -0.04 -14.59
C LEU A 22 1.98 1.01 -13.70
N LEU A 23 2.74 1.74 -12.88
CA LEU A 23 2.24 2.82 -12.04
C LEU A 23 1.63 3.95 -12.89
N ALA A 24 2.31 4.35 -13.97
CA ALA A 24 1.78 5.35 -14.90
C ALA A 24 0.49 4.86 -15.58
N TYR A 25 0.47 3.61 -16.05
CA TYR A 25 -0.71 3.00 -16.66
C TYR A 25 -1.90 2.98 -15.69
N ASP A 26 -1.68 2.53 -14.45
CA ASP A 26 -2.71 2.53 -13.41
C ASP A 26 -3.22 3.95 -13.08
N TRP A 27 -2.30 4.92 -13.13
CA TRP A 27 -2.65 6.32 -12.95
C TRP A 27 -3.60 6.83 -14.03
N PHE A 28 -3.28 6.60 -15.30
CA PHE A 28 -4.12 7.02 -16.43
C PHE A 28 -5.52 6.41 -16.37
N ILE A 29 -5.65 5.10 -16.12
CA ILE A 29 -6.97 4.44 -16.10
C ILE A 29 -7.83 4.87 -14.90
N SER A 30 -7.20 5.24 -13.78
CA SER A 30 -7.92 5.64 -12.57
C SER A 30 -8.16 7.15 -12.48
N LEU A 31 -7.59 7.94 -13.41
CA LEU A 31 -7.62 9.41 -13.38
C LEU A 31 -9.04 9.96 -13.29
N ILE A 32 -9.98 9.44 -14.10
CA ILE A 32 -11.36 9.93 -14.11
C ILE A 32 -12.06 9.70 -12.76
N ARG A 33 -11.86 8.51 -12.17
CA ARG A 33 -12.39 8.15 -10.84
C ARG A 33 -11.73 9.00 -9.76
N GLU A 34 -10.43 9.28 -9.89
CA GLU A 34 -9.69 10.14 -8.98
C GLU A 34 -10.20 11.58 -8.98
N ILE A 35 -10.44 12.16 -10.17
CA ILE A 35 -11.00 13.50 -10.31
C ILE A 35 -12.38 13.59 -9.63
N ASN A 36 -13.26 12.65 -9.91
CA ASN A 36 -14.62 12.65 -9.37
C ASN A 36 -14.63 12.47 -7.85
N CYS A 37 -13.96 11.43 -7.32
CA CYS A 37 -14.08 11.05 -5.92
C CYS A 37 -13.10 11.78 -4.97
N ILE A 38 -11.98 12.32 -5.47
CA ILE A 38 -10.92 12.92 -4.64
C ILE A 38 -10.83 14.42 -4.86
N TRP A 39 -10.77 14.88 -6.10
CA TRP A 39 -10.47 16.29 -6.40
C TRP A 39 -11.60 17.23 -5.99
N TYR A 40 -12.85 16.91 -6.36
CA TYR A 40 -14.03 17.70 -5.98
C TYR A 40 -14.44 17.53 -4.50
N SER A 41 -13.94 16.48 -3.84
CA SER A 41 -14.23 16.22 -2.43
C SER A 41 -13.53 17.23 -1.50
N ARG A 42 -14.18 17.55 -0.37
CA ARG A 42 -13.63 18.43 0.68
C ARG A 42 -12.28 17.92 1.20
N TRP A 43 -11.43 18.85 1.62
CA TRP A 43 -10.14 18.51 2.23
C TRP A 43 -10.35 17.67 3.50
N SER A 44 -9.75 16.49 3.52
CA SER A 44 -9.82 15.52 4.61
C SER A 44 -8.47 14.84 4.78
N VAL A 45 -8.20 14.29 5.96
CA VAL A 45 -6.96 13.56 6.24
C VAL A 45 -6.73 12.44 5.22
N VAL A 46 -7.79 11.70 4.87
CA VAL A 46 -7.74 10.62 3.87
C VAL A 46 -7.34 11.15 2.48
N LYS A 47 -7.79 12.35 2.09
CA LYS A 47 -7.39 12.98 0.82
C LYS A 47 -5.89 13.28 0.79
N VAL A 48 -5.33 13.82 1.88
CA VAL A 48 -3.89 14.11 1.98
C VAL A 48 -3.06 12.83 1.93
N LEU A 49 -3.44 11.82 2.72
CA LEU A 49 -2.77 10.51 2.73
C LEU A 49 -2.84 9.83 1.35
N TYR A 50 -3.98 9.92 0.68
CA TYR A 50 -4.16 9.40 -0.68
C TYR A 50 -3.23 10.10 -1.68
N LEU A 51 -3.20 11.44 -1.69
CA LEU A 51 -2.35 12.20 -2.61
C LEU A 51 -0.87 11.87 -2.39
N TYR A 52 -0.44 11.76 -1.12
CA TYR A 52 0.93 11.33 -0.83
C TYR A 52 1.21 9.93 -1.39
N THR A 53 0.37 8.94 -1.06
CA THR A 53 0.54 7.55 -1.50
C THR A 53 0.56 7.43 -3.02
N ARG A 54 -0.22 8.26 -3.71
CA ARG A 54 -0.35 8.26 -5.17
C ARG A 54 0.86 8.85 -5.87
N TYR A 55 1.37 9.99 -5.41
CA TYR A 55 2.40 10.76 -6.12
C TYR A 55 3.82 10.53 -5.60
N ALA A 56 4.00 10.12 -4.34
CA ALA A 56 5.32 9.83 -3.78
C ALA A 56 6.09 8.73 -4.56
N PRO A 57 5.49 7.59 -4.98
CA PRO A 57 6.21 6.57 -5.73
C PRO A 57 6.71 7.07 -7.08
N PHE A 58 6.02 8.00 -7.75
CA PHE A 58 6.51 8.58 -9.01
C PHE A 58 7.84 9.31 -8.79
N ILE A 59 7.94 10.10 -7.73
CA ILE A 59 9.16 10.85 -7.39
C ILE A 59 10.28 9.89 -7.00
N VAL A 60 9.98 8.89 -6.17
CA VAL A 60 10.96 7.89 -5.74
C VAL A 60 11.51 7.11 -6.93
N MET A 61 10.63 6.65 -7.82
CA MET A 61 11.01 5.79 -8.94
C MET A 61 11.78 6.56 -10.03
N THR A 62 11.47 7.83 -10.27
CA THR A 62 12.24 8.66 -11.23
C THR A 62 13.64 8.95 -10.72
N ILE A 63 13.79 9.28 -9.44
CA ILE A 63 15.10 9.50 -8.82
C ILE A 63 15.89 8.18 -8.79
N ALA A 64 15.26 7.08 -8.38
CA ALA A 64 15.91 5.76 -8.37
C ALA A 64 16.37 5.30 -9.77
N ALA A 65 15.64 5.66 -10.83
CA ALA A 65 16.09 5.39 -12.21
C ALA A 65 17.28 6.26 -12.62
N GLN A 66 17.31 7.53 -12.18
CA GLN A 66 18.40 8.47 -12.47
C GLN A 66 19.68 8.11 -11.71
N GLU A 67 19.57 7.69 -10.45
CA GLU A 67 20.68 7.24 -9.59
C GLU A 67 21.45 6.07 -10.20
N ARG A 68 20.74 5.10 -10.79
CA ARG A 68 21.39 3.96 -11.46
C ARG A 68 22.18 4.36 -12.70
N THR A 69 21.92 5.55 -13.24
CA THR A 69 22.61 6.11 -14.40
C THR A 69 23.72 7.09 -14.00
N SER A 70 23.54 7.82 -12.90
CA SER A 70 24.43 8.88 -12.43
C SER A 70 24.94 8.51 -11.04
N SER A 71 26.20 8.12 -10.90
CA SER A 71 26.86 7.59 -9.70
C SER A 71 26.91 8.55 -8.48
N LYS A 72 25.76 9.03 -8.00
CA LYS A 72 25.61 9.93 -6.85
C LYS A 72 24.98 9.18 -5.68
N CYS A 73 25.76 8.97 -4.63
CA CYS A 73 25.36 8.18 -3.46
C CYS A 73 24.34 8.87 -2.54
N ASN A 74 24.34 10.21 -2.47
CA ASN A 74 23.47 10.95 -1.54
C ASN A 74 21.98 10.83 -1.86
N GLU A 75 21.63 10.59 -3.12
CA GLU A 75 20.24 10.45 -3.54
C GLU A 75 19.66 9.09 -3.06
N MET A 76 20.48 8.04 -2.97
CA MET A 76 20.05 6.68 -2.59
C MET A 76 19.46 6.60 -1.18
N VAL A 77 19.95 7.40 -0.24
CA VAL A 77 19.37 7.48 1.13
C VAL A 77 17.99 8.13 1.09
N PHE A 78 17.82 9.15 0.23
CA PHE A 78 16.54 9.85 0.07
C PHE A 78 15.50 8.90 -0.54
N THR A 79 15.84 8.15 -1.59
CA THR A 79 14.91 7.21 -2.23
C THR A 79 14.45 6.11 -1.27
N THR A 80 15.34 5.53 -0.47
CA THR A 80 14.97 4.51 0.53
C THR A 80 14.03 5.07 1.61
N ILE A 81 14.30 6.27 2.15
CA ILE A 81 13.45 6.88 3.18
C ILE A 81 12.04 7.17 2.63
N PHE A 82 11.95 7.72 1.42
CA PHE A 82 10.66 8.05 0.81
C PHE A 82 9.89 6.80 0.36
N ALA A 83 10.57 5.76 -0.11
CA ALA A 83 9.96 4.45 -0.39
C ALA A 83 9.35 3.86 0.88
N GLY A 84 10.13 3.82 1.98
CA GLY A 84 9.65 3.34 3.28
C GLY A 84 8.48 4.16 3.83
N ALA A 85 8.52 5.49 3.68
CA ALA A 85 7.41 6.36 4.06
C ALA A 85 6.14 6.10 3.24
N THR A 86 6.28 5.78 1.94
CA THR A 86 5.16 5.41 1.07
C THR A 86 4.48 4.13 1.52
N ILE A 87 5.26 3.10 1.86
CA ILE A 87 4.74 1.84 2.40
C ILE A 87 4.06 2.11 3.75
N GLY A 88 4.72 2.82 4.67
CA GLY A 88 4.17 3.12 5.99
C GLY A 88 2.89 3.95 5.97
N ILE A 89 2.77 4.89 5.03
CA ILE A 89 1.53 5.68 4.85
C ILE A 89 0.43 4.81 4.22
N SER A 90 0.78 3.90 3.30
CA SER A 90 -0.18 2.93 2.76
C SER A 90 -0.75 2.05 3.87
N ASP A 91 0.09 1.52 4.75
CA ASP A 91 -0.32 0.75 5.92
C ASP A 91 -1.16 1.57 6.89
N LEU A 92 -0.83 2.85 7.09
CA LEU A 92 -1.64 3.74 7.93
C LEU A 92 -3.07 3.87 7.40
N ILE A 93 -3.26 3.96 6.08
CA ILE A 93 -4.59 3.97 5.47
C ILE A 93 -5.31 2.63 5.75
N LEU A 94 -4.61 1.50 5.62
CA LEU A 94 -5.17 0.17 5.92
C LEU A 94 -5.53 0.01 7.40
N MET A 95 -4.73 0.56 8.31
CA MET A 95 -5.00 0.61 9.75
C MET A 95 -6.25 1.44 10.04
N LEU A 96 -6.34 2.65 9.48
CA LEU A 96 -7.51 3.53 9.65
C LEU A 96 -8.79 2.88 9.14
N ARG A 97 -8.72 2.17 8.02
CA ARG A 97 -9.83 1.39 7.48
C ARG A 97 -10.25 0.28 8.43
N THR A 98 -9.29 -0.52 8.89
CA THR A 98 -9.55 -1.61 9.85
C THR A 98 -10.20 -1.06 11.12
N TYR A 99 -9.71 0.07 11.63
CA TYR A 99 -10.29 0.73 12.80
C TYR A 99 -11.75 1.16 12.60
N SER A 100 -12.08 1.69 11.42
CA SER A 100 -13.46 2.07 11.07
C SER A 100 -14.42 0.87 11.06
N ILE A 101 -13.96 -0.27 10.53
CA ILE A 101 -14.71 -1.53 10.48
C ILE A 101 -15.13 -2.04 11.88
N PHE A 102 -14.28 -1.81 12.88
CA PHE A 102 -14.56 -2.20 14.27
C PHE A 102 -15.37 -1.16 15.05
N THR A 103 -16.16 -0.32 14.36
CA THR A 103 -17.04 0.69 14.98
C THR A 103 -16.30 1.56 16.00
N LYS A 104 -15.04 1.93 15.70
CA LYS A 104 -14.20 2.75 16.57
C LYS A 104 -13.96 2.19 17.98
N SER A 105 -13.93 0.87 18.13
CA SER A 105 -13.61 0.24 19.41
C SER A 105 -12.19 0.61 19.88
N ARG A 106 -12.09 1.25 21.05
CA ARG A 106 -10.80 1.64 21.66
C ARG A 106 -9.86 0.46 21.89
N ARG A 107 -10.41 -0.76 22.07
CA ARG A 107 -9.60 -1.97 22.24
C ARG A 107 -8.84 -2.34 20.97
N VAL A 108 -9.47 -2.20 19.81
CA VAL A 108 -8.85 -2.53 18.52
C VAL A 108 -7.81 -1.49 18.16
N LEU A 109 -8.09 -0.20 18.42
CA LEU A 109 -7.09 0.85 18.29
C LEU A 109 -5.87 0.56 19.17
N ALA A 110 -6.08 0.16 20.43
CA ALA A 110 -4.98 -0.20 21.32
C ALA A 110 -4.16 -1.38 20.78
N ILE A 111 -4.80 -2.43 20.26
CA ILE A 111 -4.08 -3.57 19.65
C ILE A 111 -3.24 -3.13 18.45
N ILE A 112 -3.83 -2.36 17.53
CA ILE A 112 -3.15 -1.86 16.33
C ILE A 112 -1.97 -0.94 16.72
N CYS A 113 -2.22 0.06 17.57
CA CYS A 113 -1.17 0.97 18.02
C CYS A 113 -0.07 0.24 18.78
N LEU A 114 -0.40 -0.71 19.67
CA LEU A 114 0.60 -1.51 20.37
C LEU A 114 1.44 -2.32 19.39
N SER A 115 0.81 -3.01 18.42
CA SER A 115 1.54 -3.78 17.41
C SER A 115 2.50 -2.91 16.60
N TRP A 116 2.07 -1.74 16.13
CA TRP A 116 2.94 -0.82 15.38
C TRP A 116 4.02 -0.17 16.24
N THR A 117 3.73 0.15 17.51
CA THR A 117 4.77 0.67 18.42
C THR A 117 5.85 -0.38 18.69
N VAL A 118 5.48 -1.64 18.87
CA VAL A 118 6.42 -2.75 19.03
C VAL A 118 7.28 -2.90 17.76
N ILE A 119 6.65 -2.88 16.58
CA ILE A 119 7.36 -2.92 15.29
C ILE A 119 8.37 -1.77 15.19
N CYS A 120 7.96 -0.53 15.46
CA CYS A 120 8.83 0.64 15.42
C CYS A 120 10.00 0.52 16.41
N ILE A 121 9.74 0.08 17.64
CA ILE A 121 10.80 -0.10 18.66
C ILE A 121 11.80 -1.15 18.20
N VAL A 122 11.34 -2.29 17.69
CA VAL A 122 12.20 -3.36 17.20
C VAL A 122 13.08 -2.86 16.05
N CYS A 123 12.52 -2.12 15.09
CA CYS A 123 13.29 -1.55 13.98
C CYS A 123 14.34 -0.55 14.47
N VAL A 124 13.98 0.38 15.36
CA VAL A 124 14.92 1.38 15.91
C VAL A 124 16.05 0.72 16.70
N LEU A 125 15.74 -0.29 17.51
CA LEU A 125 16.76 -1.03 18.26
C LEU A 125 17.71 -1.79 17.33
N ALA A 126 17.19 -2.39 16.26
CA ALA A 126 18.01 -3.04 15.24
C ALA A 126 18.94 -2.03 14.54
N SER A 127 18.42 -0.85 14.18
CA SER A 127 19.22 0.24 13.59
C SER A 127 20.35 0.69 14.53
N ILE A 128 20.05 0.93 15.81
CA ILE A 128 21.06 1.36 16.80
C ILE A 128 22.13 0.29 16.99
N ARG A 129 21.73 -0.99 17.07
CA ARG A 129 22.68 -2.12 17.18
C ARG A 129 23.60 -2.21 15.97
N SER A 130 23.06 -1.98 14.78
CA SER A 130 23.83 -1.96 13.54
C SER A 130 24.83 -0.81 13.50
N THR A 131 24.43 0.41 13.88
CA THR A 131 25.33 1.58 13.91
C THR A 131 26.46 1.42 14.92
N ASN A 132 26.21 0.81 16.07
CA ASN A 132 27.25 0.56 17.08
C ASN A 132 28.24 -0.55 16.69
N ALA A 133 27.87 -1.41 15.73
CA ALA A 133 28.73 -2.48 15.22
C ALA A 133 29.72 -1.99 14.15
N ILE A 134 29.54 -0.79 13.61
CA ILE A 134 30.39 -0.21 12.56
C ILE A 134 31.40 0.74 13.22
N PRO A 135 32.71 0.42 13.26
CA PRO A 135 33.71 1.38 13.74
C PRO A 135 33.71 2.62 12.83
N MET A 136 33.74 3.79 13.46
CA MET A 136 33.62 5.14 12.87
C MET A 136 34.72 5.52 11.84
N SER A 137 35.54 4.57 11.40
CA SER A 137 36.69 4.79 10.50
C SER A 137 36.44 4.43 9.03
N VAL A 138 35.21 3.99 8.66
CA VAL A 138 34.87 3.57 7.27
C VAL A 138 33.99 4.60 6.55
N ILE A 139 34.02 5.86 6.99
CA ILE A 139 33.44 6.99 6.24
C ILE A 139 34.54 7.60 5.35
N THR A 140 35.23 6.77 4.57
CA THR A 140 36.09 7.22 3.48
C THR A 140 35.39 6.97 2.16
N GLU A 141 34.67 7.99 1.69
CA GLU A 141 34.22 8.40 0.34
C GLU A 141 33.90 7.39 -0.79
N GLN A 142 34.06 6.08 -0.65
CA GLN A 142 33.91 5.14 -1.77
C GLN A 142 33.24 3.79 -1.44
N SER A 143 32.93 3.49 -0.18
CA SER A 143 32.30 2.22 0.21
C SER A 143 30.82 2.31 0.62
N SER A 144 30.19 3.48 0.54
CA SER A 144 28.81 3.68 1.06
C SER A 144 27.68 3.39 0.07
N CYS A 145 27.95 3.09 -1.20
CA CYS A 145 26.90 2.85 -2.20
C CYS A 145 26.58 1.37 -2.42
N LEU A 146 27.30 0.48 -1.74
CA LEU A 146 26.83 -0.86 -1.49
C LEU A 146 26.11 -0.77 -0.16
N VAL A 147 24.79 -0.61 -0.20
CA VAL A 147 23.92 -0.81 0.95
C VAL A 147 24.30 -2.16 1.53
N SER A 148 25.05 -2.11 2.63
CA SER A 148 25.50 -3.27 3.37
C SER A 148 24.28 -4.12 3.67
N GLU A 149 24.38 -5.43 3.45
CA GLU A 149 23.44 -6.47 3.87
C GLU A 149 23.10 -6.27 5.37
N SER A 150 22.18 -5.36 5.63
CA SER A 150 21.96 -4.88 6.99
C SER A 150 20.87 -5.75 7.58
N ASN A 151 21.17 -6.37 8.71
CA ASN A 151 20.17 -7.05 9.54
C ASN A 151 18.96 -6.15 9.85
N VAL A 152 19.11 -4.82 9.70
CA VAL A 152 18.05 -3.82 9.84
C VAL A 152 16.96 -3.99 8.77
N GLU A 153 17.31 -4.15 7.50
CA GLU A 153 16.30 -4.31 6.42
C GLU A 153 15.49 -5.59 6.59
N LEU A 154 16.15 -6.69 6.95
CA LEU A 154 15.50 -7.95 7.29
C LEU A 154 14.51 -7.77 8.45
N VAL A 155 14.93 -7.08 9.50
CA VAL A 155 14.07 -6.79 10.66
C VAL A 155 12.88 -5.92 10.24
N CYS A 156 13.10 -4.87 9.45
CA CYS A 156 12.04 -4.00 8.95
C CYS A 156 11.02 -4.77 8.08
N TYR A 157 11.46 -5.56 7.11
CA TYR A 157 10.56 -6.33 6.25
C TYR A 157 9.82 -7.43 7.01
N SER A 158 10.48 -8.11 7.95
CA SER A 158 9.81 -9.09 8.81
C SER A 158 8.75 -8.45 9.71
N ALA A 159 9.03 -7.24 10.23
CA ALA A 159 8.09 -6.51 11.07
C ALA A 159 6.91 -5.95 10.27
N LEU A 160 7.17 -5.46 9.04
CA LEU A 160 6.14 -5.10 8.07
C LEU A 160 5.20 -6.27 7.79
N LEU A 161 5.75 -7.44 7.45
CA LEU A 161 4.97 -8.66 7.20
C LEU A 161 4.13 -9.04 8.43
N GLY A 162 4.68 -8.93 9.63
CA GLY A 162 3.96 -9.16 10.88
C GLY A 162 2.76 -8.23 11.05
N GLY A 163 2.95 -6.93 10.78
CA GLY A 163 1.88 -5.93 10.82
C GLY A 163 0.77 -6.21 9.81
N GLU A 164 1.13 -6.49 8.56
CA GLU A 164 0.20 -6.86 7.50
C GLU A 164 -0.59 -8.12 7.83
N CYS A 165 0.05 -9.13 8.43
CA CYS A 165 -0.62 -10.36 8.88
C CYS A 165 -1.65 -10.06 9.97
N VAL A 166 -1.31 -9.24 10.96
CA VAL A 166 -2.25 -8.83 12.02
C VAL A 166 -3.45 -8.09 11.44
N LEU A 167 -3.23 -7.13 10.53
CA LEU A 167 -4.33 -6.39 9.89
C LEU A 167 -5.22 -7.27 9.02
N THR A 168 -4.60 -8.15 8.23
CA THR A 168 -5.33 -9.09 7.36
C THR A 168 -6.16 -10.06 8.18
N LEU A 169 -5.60 -10.64 9.25
CA LEU A 169 -6.32 -11.52 10.16
C LEU A 169 -7.47 -10.80 10.87
N LEU A 170 -7.23 -9.63 11.47
CA LEU A 170 -8.29 -8.86 12.14
C LEU A 170 -9.44 -8.51 11.18
N THR A 171 -9.10 -8.07 9.98
CA THR A 171 -10.09 -7.73 8.95
C THR A 171 -10.86 -8.97 8.49
N PHE A 172 -10.16 -10.07 8.20
CA PHE A 172 -10.77 -11.35 7.81
C PHE A 172 -11.74 -11.88 8.87
N TRP A 173 -11.29 -11.93 10.12
CA TRP A 173 -12.10 -12.39 11.25
C TRP A 173 -13.37 -11.54 11.43
N LYS A 174 -13.25 -10.21 11.30
CA LYS A 174 -14.39 -9.33 11.43
C LYS A 174 -15.35 -9.45 10.27
N THR A 175 -14.85 -9.58 9.05
CA THR A 175 -15.65 -9.84 7.85
C THR A 175 -16.43 -11.15 8.01
N LEU A 176 -15.80 -12.22 8.53
CA LEU A 176 -16.50 -13.47 8.83
C LEU A 176 -17.54 -13.35 9.96
N ASP A 177 -17.25 -12.59 11.02
CA ASP A 177 -18.21 -12.34 12.11
C ASP A 177 -19.46 -11.62 11.60
N ILE A 178 -19.28 -10.60 10.76
CA ILE A 178 -20.38 -9.86 10.13
C ILE A 178 -21.15 -10.77 9.18
N TYR A 179 -20.46 -11.56 8.35
CA TYR A 179 -21.07 -12.51 7.42
C TYR A 179 -21.94 -13.55 8.15
N ARG A 180 -21.49 -14.06 9.29
CA ARG A 180 -22.26 -15.04 10.09
C ARG A 180 -23.47 -14.42 10.77
N LYS A 181 -23.39 -13.14 11.20
CA LYS A 181 -24.46 -12.46 11.94
C LYS A 181 -25.53 -11.86 11.03
N PHE A 182 -25.13 -11.34 9.89
CA PHE A 182 -26.03 -10.72 8.92
C PHE A 182 -26.04 -11.57 7.66
N HIS A 183 -27.02 -12.48 7.58
CA HIS A 183 -27.33 -13.16 6.32
C HIS A 183 -27.71 -12.10 5.27
N PHE A 184 -26.76 -11.77 4.39
CA PHE A 184 -26.93 -11.03 3.15
C PHE A 184 -27.50 -9.59 3.26
N ARG A 185 -26.60 -8.61 3.33
CA ARG A 185 -26.79 -7.33 2.62
C ARG A 185 -25.70 -7.17 1.57
N GLN A 186 -26.10 -7.02 0.31
CA GLN A 186 -25.23 -7.00 -0.87
C GLN A 186 -24.16 -5.90 -0.79
N VAL A 187 -24.50 -4.74 -0.22
CA VAL A 187 -23.56 -3.61 -0.04
C VAL A 187 -22.45 -3.92 0.97
N VAL A 188 -22.77 -4.62 2.06
CA VAL A 188 -21.76 -5.03 3.06
C VAL A 188 -20.86 -6.12 2.48
N TYR A 189 -21.42 -7.02 1.67
CA TYR A 189 -20.62 -8.04 1.00
C TYR A 189 -19.61 -7.41 0.04
N VAL A 190 -20.02 -6.49 -0.83
CA VAL A 190 -19.15 -5.85 -1.83
C VAL A 190 -18.01 -5.08 -1.14
N VAL A 191 -18.30 -4.15 -0.22
CA VAL A 191 -17.25 -3.32 0.41
C VAL A 191 -16.25 -4.14 1.23
N TYR A 192 -16.72 -5.19 1.90
CA TYR A 192 -15.87 -5.98 2.79
C TYR A 192 -15.13 -7.10 2.07
N CYS A 193 -15.77 -7.85 1.16
CA CYS A 193 -15.10 -8.91 0.41
C CYS A 193 -14.21 -8.36 -0.70
N GLU A 194 -14.67 -7.38 -1.48
CA GLU A 194 -13.81 -6.79 -2.53
C GLU A 194 -12.67 -5.98 -1.93
N GLY A 195 -12.95 -5.29 -0.83
CA GLY A 195 -11.90 -4.59 -0.10
C GLY A 195 -10.90 -5.52 0.62
N LEU A 196 -11.26 -6.77 0.91
CA LEU A 196 -10.37 -7.76 1.53
C LEU A 196 -9.39 -8.36 0.51
N PHE A 197 -9.77 -8.42 -0.76
CA PHE A 197 -8.93 -8.87 -1.86
C PHE A 197 -7.60 -8.12 -1.94
N TYR A 198 -7.61 -6.81 -1.68
CA TYR A 198 -6.39 -5.99 -1.66
C TYR A 198 -5.39 -6.44 -0.59
N TYR A 199 -5.84 -6.82 0.61
CA TYR A 199 -4.96 -7.36 1.65
C TYR A 199 -4.34 -8.71 1.24
N PHE A 200 -5.13 -9.57 0.60
CA PHE A 200 -4.65 -10.84 0.06
C PHE A 200 -3.71 -10.69 -1.14
N MET A 201 -3.71 -9.54 -1.81
CA MET A 201 -2.72 -9.22 -2.85
C MET A 201 -1.42 -8.66 -2.27
N ILE A 202 -1.51 -7.80 -1.26
CA ILE A 202 -0.34 -7.18 -0.63
C ILE A 202 0.52 -8.23 0.08
N LEU A 203 -0.10 -9.08 0.90
CA LEU A 203 0.61 -10.00 1.78
C LEU A 203 1.56 -10.97 1.03
N PRO A 204 1.16 -11.62 -0.09
CA PRO A 204 2.09 -12.43 -0.88
C PRO A 204 3.25 -11.64 -1.48
N ILE A 205 3.05 -10.38 -1.84
CA ILE A 205 4.11 -9.52 -2.41
C ILE A 205 5.15 -9.23 -1.32
N THR A 206 4.71 -8.92 -0.10
CA THR A 206 5.61 -8.70 1.04
C THR A 206 6.35 -9.99 1.43
N ILE A 207 5.66 -11.14 1.40
CA ILE A 207 6.31 -12.46 1.59
C ILE A 207 7.37 -12.71 0.52
N ALA A 208 7.05 -12.45 -0.75
CA ALA A 208 7.98 -12.63 -1.85
C ALA A 208 9.21 -11.71 -1.68
N ASN A 209 9.01 -10.45 -1.28
CA ASN A 209 10.10 -9.51 -0.99
C ASN A 209 11.04 -10.05 0.10
N LEU A 210 10.47 -10.51 1.22
CA LEU A 210 11.25 -11.10 2.31
C LEU A 210 11.96 -12.39 1.89
N ALA A 211 11.31 -13.24 1.09
CA ALA A 211 11.91 -14.48 0.59
C ALA A 211 13.08 -14.20 -0.34
N VAL A 212 12.95 -13.24 -1.26
CA VAL A 212 14.05 -12.78 -2.11
C VAL A 212 15.18 -12.22 -1.26
N PHE A 213 14.87 -11.40 -0.25
CA PHE A 213 15.90 -10.88 0.65
C PHE A 213 16.71 -11.98 1.35
N LEU A 214 16.07 -13.10 1.73
CA LEU A 214 16.72 -14.21 2.43
C LEU A 214 17.46 -15.20 1.53
N LEU A 215 17.01 -15.35 0.28
CA LEU A 215 17.44 -16.45 -0.60
C LEU A 215 18.22 -15.98 -1.84
N ALA A 216 18.12 -14.70 -2.21
CA ALA A 216 18.72 -14.18 -3.43
C ALA A 216 20.22 -13.87 -3.25
N PRO A 217 21.01 -13.95 -4.34
CA PRO A 217 22.38 -13.46 -4.34
C PRO A 217 22.42 -11.93 -4.10
N PRO A 218 23.54 -11.39 -3.58
CA PRO A 218 23.65 -10.00 -3.10
C PRO A 218 23.25 -8.94 -4.13
N GLY A 219 23.44 -9.18 -5.44
CA GLY A 219 23.03 -8.24 -6.49
C GLY A 219 21.53 -8.18 -6.77
N LEU A 220 20.74 -9.17 -6.31
CA LEU A 220 19.29 -9.25 -6.54
C LEU A 220 18.45 -8.98 -5.28
N VAL A 221 19.06 -8.75 -4.11
CA VAL A 221 18.34 -8.61 -2.83
C VAL A 221 17.27 -7.51 -2.87
N SER A 222 17.52 -6.41 -3.58
CA SER A 222 16.60 -5.27 -3.71
C SER A 222 15.70 -5.31 -4.96
N ILE A 223 15.66 -6.42 -5.70
CA ILE A 223 14.89 -6.49 -6.97
C ILE A 223 13.39 -6.29 -6.75
N LEU A 224 12.86 -6.69 -5.58
CA LEU A 224 11.44 -6.59 -5.26
C LEU A 224 11.05 -5.33 -4.47
N ASP A 225 12.00 -4.48 -4.06
CA ASP A 225 11.71 -3.26 -3.30
C ASP A 225 10.84 -2.27 -4.11
N SER A 226 11.19 -2.08 -5.39
CA SER A 226 10.41 -1.25 -6.32
C SER A 226 9.01 -1.82 -6.57
N PRO A 227 8.85 -3.11 -6.96
CA PRO A 227 7.56 -3.78 -7.01
C PRO A 227 6.72 -3.65 -5.74
N LEU A 228 7.31 -3.88 -4.57
CA LEU A 228 6.64 -3.81 -3.27
C LEU A 228 6.05 -2.40 -3.07
N THR A 229 6.87 -1.37 -3.24
CA THR A 229 6.45 0.04 -3.07
C THR A 229 5.34 0.43 -4.04
N VAL A 230 5.47 0.06 -5.32
CA VAL A 230 4.50 0.39 -6.37
C VAL A 230 3.17 -0.34 -6.14
N MET A 231 3.21 -1.63 -5.81
CA MET A 231 2.01 -2.42 -5.59
C MET A 231 1.26 -1.99 -4.33
N HIS A 232 1.97 -1.66 -3.25
CA HIS A 232 1.38 -1.06 -2.04
C HIS A 232 0.62 0.22 -2.38
N SER A 233 1.24 1.12 -3.14
CA SER A 233 0.61 2.37 -3.58
C SER A 233 -0.64 2.11 -4.44
N ILE A 234 -0.51 1.32 -5.51
CA ILE A 234 -1.62 1.03 -6.43
C ILE A 234 -2.80 0.39 -5.70
N LEU A 235 -2.54 -0.66 -4.91
CA LEU A 235 -3.58 -1.40 -4.20
C LEU A 235 -4.26 -0.53 -3.14
N CYS A 236 -3.49 0.28 -2.40
CA CYS A 236 -4.04 1.21 -1.43
C CYS A 236 -4.89 2.30 -2.12
N CYS A 237 -4.43 2.88 -3.22
CA CYS A 237 -5.18 3.87 -3.98
C CYS A 237 -6.49 3.29 -4.54
N LYS A 238 -6.46 2.09 -5.14
CA LYS A 238 -7.67 1.43 -5.64
C LYS A 238 -8.66 1.14 -4.54
N LEU A 239 -8.16 0.70 -3.38
CA LEU A 239 -9.00 0.45 -2.23
C LEU A 239 -9.72 1.73 -1.76
N VAL A 240 -9.00 2.84 -1.64
CA VAL A 240 -9.59 4.12 -1.22
C VAL A 240 -10.62 4.62 -2.23
N LEU A 241 -10.30 4.55 -3.53
CA LEU A 241 -11.24 4.94 -4.60
C LEU A 241 -12.50 4.09 -4.58
N HIS A 242 -12.35 2.76 -4.48
CA HIS A 242 -13.48 1.83 -4.44
C HIS A 242 -14.40 2.11 -3.25
N VAL A 243 -13.85 2.35 -2.06
CA VAL A 243 -14.66 2.67 -0.88
C VAL A 243 -15.43 3.99 -1.06
N ARG A 244 -14.82 5.01 -1.68
CA ARG A 244 -15.51 6.29 -1.93
C ARG A 244 -16.61 6.17 -2.97
N GLU A 245 -16.34 5.47 -4.06
CA GLU A 245 -17.32 5.25 -5.13
C GLU A 245 -18.56 4.51 -4.60
N VAL A 246 -18.37 3.47 -3.79
CA VAL A 246 -19.50 2.77 -3.16
C VAL A 246 -20.26 3.67 -2.17
N PHE A 247 -19.57 4.56 -1.46
CA PHE A 247 -20.22 5.52 -0.57
C PHE A 247 -21.08 6.53 -1.35
N GLU A 248 -20.55 7.09 -2.44
CA GLU A 248 -21.27 8.06 -3.29
C GLU A 248 -22.50 7.44 -3.97
N LEU A 249 -22.39 6.19 -4.45
CA LEU A 249 -23.53 5.45 -5.00
C LEU A 249 -24.64 5.24 -3.96
N ASN A 250 -24.27 4.88 -2.73
CA ASN A 250 -25.26 4.69 -1.67
C ASN A 250 -25.89 6.02 -1.21
N SER A 251 -25.15 7.14 -1.22
CA SER A 251 -25.74 8.43 -0.83
C SER A 251 -26.72 8.97 -1.85
N GLY A 252 -26.45 8.79 -3.16
CA GLY A 252 -27.40 9.20 -4.20
C GLY A 252 -28.71 8.44 -4.13
N GLN A 253 -28.66 7.14 -3.83
CA GLN A 253 -29.87 6.32 -3.69
C GLN A 253 -30.75 6.71 -2.49
N VAL A 254 -30.16 7.19 -1.39
CA VAL A 254 -30.95 7.67 -0.24
C VAL A 254 -31.64 9.00 -0.57
N GLU A 255 -30.99 9.89 -1.32
CA GLU A 255 -31.60 11.15 -1.76
C GLU A 255 -32.73 10.91 -2.78
N ASP A 256 -32.59 9.94 -3.69
CA ASP A 256 -33.65 9.54 -4.63
C ASP A 256 -34.84 8.85 -3.91
N GLU A 257 -34.58 8.03 -2.88
CA GLU A 257 -35.65 7.41 -2.07
C GLU A 257 -36.42 8.47 -1.25
N ASP A 258 -35.74 9.48 -0.70
CA ASP A 258 -36.37 10.57 0.06
C ASP A 258 -37.20 11.53 -0.83
N GLU A 259 -36.94 11.62 -2.14
CA GLU A 259 -37.75 12.39 -3.10
C GLU A 259 -38.99 11.62 -3.61
N ASP A 260 -39.01 10.29 -3.54
CA ASP A 260 -40.09 9.41 -4.02
C ASP A 260 -41.03 8.89 -2.89
N GLU A 261 -40.85 9.31 -1.63
CA GLU A 261 -41.75 8.94 -0.51
C GLU A 261 -43.11 9.69 -0.53
N ASP A 262 -43.99 9.32 -1.49
CA ASP A 262 -45.45 9.50 -1.37
C ASP A 262 -46.26 8.22 -1.67
N GLU A 263 -45.64 7.06 -1.92
CA GLU A 263 -46.39 5.80 -2.08
C GLU A 263 -45.67 4.53 -1.54
N LEU A 264 -46.04 4.17 -0.31
CA LEU A 264 -46.05 2.84 0.35
C LEU A 264 -45.13 1.69 -0.14
N LEU A 265 -44.35 1.18 0.84
CA LEU A 265 -43.70 -0.14 1.04
C LEU A 265 -42.17 -0.27 0.77
N PRO A 266 -41.39 -0.80 1.75
CA PRO A 266 -39.95 -0.86 1.67
C PRO A 266 -39.55 -2.10 0.88
N THR A 267 -39.20 -1.94 -0.40
CA THR A 267 -38.79 -3.08 -1.20
C THR A 267 -37.66 -2.77 -2.16
N PHE A 268 -36.59 -3.53 -1.98
CA PHE A 268 -35.57 -3.93 -2.97
C PHE A 268 -34.39 -2.99 -3.25
N ILE A 269 -33.32 -3.19 -2.47
CA ILE A 269 -31.94 -2.90 -2.89
C ILE A 269 -31.54 -3.88 -4.00
N ILE A 270 -31.71 -3.48 -5.26
CA ILE A 270 -31.11 -4.15 -6.42
C ILE A 270 -29.83 -3.39 -6.76
N VAL A 271 -28.68 -3.97 -6.44
CA VAL A 271 -27.41 -3.54 -7.04
C VAL A 271 -27.32 -4.18 -8.42
N GLN A 272 -27.60 -3.38 -9.45
CA GLN A 272 -27.31 -3.76 -10.83
C GLN A 272 -25.81 -3.53 -11.09
N PRO A 273 -25.04 -4.54 -11.55
CA PRO A 273 -23.64 -4.37 -11.87
C PRO A 273 -23.51 -3.44 -13.09
N CYS A 274 -22.61 -2.46 -12.98
CA CYS A 274 -22.27 -1.53 -14.04
C CYS A 274 -21.61 -2.29 -15.20
N MET A 275 -22.41 -2.75 -16.15
CA MET A 275 -21.98 -3.16 -17.49
C MET A 275 -22.97 -2.59 -18.50
N SER A 276 -22.44 -1.82 -19.45
CA SER A 276 -23.09 -1.30 -20.66
C SER A 276 -24.12 -0.16 -20.48
N LYS A 277 -23.63 1.08 -20.52
CA LYS A 277 -24.23 2.08 -21.42
C LYS A 277 -23.37 2.13 -22.69
N GLN A 278 -23.64 1.20 -23.60
CA GLN A 278 -23.36 1.42 -25.02
C GLN A 278 -24.20 2.60 -25.50
N TYR A 279 -23.53 3.55 -26.12
CA TYR A 279 -24.09 4.67 -26.86
C TYR A 279 -25.14 4.16 -27.86
N TYR A 280 -26.37 4.67 -27.74
CA TYR A 280 -27.32 4.73 -28.86
C TYR A 280 -27.39 6.18 -29.33
N VAL A 281 -26.89 6.42 -30.54
CA VAL A 281 -27.42 7.40 -31.49
C VAL A 281 -27.68 6.63 -32.78
#